data_AF-A0A0L0H9T9-F1
#
_entry.id   AF-A0A0L0H9T9-F1
#
_cell.length_a   1.000
_cell.length_b   1.000
_cell.length_c   1.000
_cell.angle_alpha   90.00
_cell.angle_beta   90.00
_cell.angle_gamma   90.00
#
_symmetry.space_group_name_H-M   'P 1'
#
loop_
_entity.id
_entity.type
_entity.pdbx_description
1 polymer ?
#
loop_
_entity_poly.entity_id
_entity_poly.type
_entity_poly.pdbx_seq_one_letter_code
_entity_poly.pdbx_strand_id
1 'polypeptide(L)'
;MADRTAEEGRRLLGSSGRGDRTDHTGQARSCMEFASKLAQTRIAEPMERNRIINSYEIADEDSIKHLRKLSRRACVYGCLAAFRLLQQRANKSIHRGELLRCRALFCQVLAIRLVRAIIRDSNGRDELFVEVLTPLFNSLQNPVSMESALQVAVETDAAEFINEISVQQCVEYLWRGVIIPQPQGVQDDDRANNDGYVQVYTWPSQVKMGWAALPEGRLRVPMYQYAAETLFNFFLLAVYSFVVNYRTPEPNGMEILMYLLVVSFAISEVKQFWNQGSAFYFLTLFNCNDMISIVLFTLAFTFRMIGYYQGNKETLSGPNDTSYDLLACNAVFLWTRGINVLAGFRYFGEMVVIIRAMLRDAALFFVMFFFVLVGFVQAFAGLARAQPSESPGFLKGLYMLAKAFLQAPDFGDAEQMHDVLGAPLLVFFQILATVIMLNMLIAFFNQSYSNVVEAATQQHVVQFTLKVLGFYLLPTQYPFAPPTNLVEVTLLPLPRLILPRRAYLKYHQWIWIVVAFPINAVIAAAEHFFPDQTAANWNLEEDQEKEEEETEEEDQQLYHRSQVAKMSNQEGRVEKTLIPGSDNLPANEGLEETLKYLVTEVKALREKIDELKSTD
;
A
#
# COMPACT_ATOMS: atom_id res chain seq x y z
N MET A 1 -19.46 -34.56 10.89
CA MET A 1 -19.36 -33.47 9.88
C MET A 1 -18.00 -32.78 9.93
N ALA A 2 -17.43 -32.46 11.11
CA ALA A 2 -16.11 -31.83 11.25
C ALA A 2 -14.89 -32.66 10.76
N ASP A 3 -14.94 -34.00 10.84
CA ASP A 3 -13.86 -34.84 10.28
C ASP A 3 -13.91 -34.94 8.75
N ARG A 4 -15.08 -34.74 8.13
CA ARG A 4 -15.23 -34.84 6.67
C ARG A 4 -14.68 -33.62 5.94
N THR A 5 -14.83 -32.42 6.50
CA THR A 5 -14.31 -31.18 5.90
C THR A 5 -12.78 -31.05 6.04
N ALA A 6 -12.20 -31.51 7.15
CA ALA A 6 -10.75 -31.59 7.32
C ALA A 6 -10.12 -32.68 6.43
N GLU A 7 -10.85 -33.77 6.18
CA GLU A 7 -10.45 -34.81 5.24
C GLU A 7 -10.64 -34.38 3.77
N GLU A 8 -11.64 -33.56 3.45
CA GLU A 8 -11.82 -32.92 2.14
C GLU A 8 -10.73 -31.89 1.84
N GLY A 9 -10.36 -31.04 2.82
CA GLY A 9 -9.19 -30.16 2.70
C GLY A 9 -7.88 -30.93 2.50
N ARG A 10 -7.72 -32.11 3.15
CA ARG A 10 -6.59 -33.02 2.89
C ARG A 10 -6.69 -33.78 1.57
N ARG A 11 -7.89 -34.03 1.03
CA ARG A 11 -8.09 -34.68 -0.28
C ARG A 11 -7.84 -33.72 -1.43
N LEU A 12 -8.16 -32.43 -1.27
CA LEU A 12 -7.76 -31.36 -2.20
C LEU A 12 -6.22 -31.20 -2.21
N LEU A 13 -5.57 -31.27 -1.06
CA LEU A 13 -4.10 -31.27 -0.95
C LEU A 13 -3.43 -32.62 -1.30
N GLY A 14 -4.19 -33.71 -1.31
CA GLY A 14 -3.67 -35.09 -1.37
C GLY A 14 -3.85 -35.81 -2.71
N SER A 15 -4.43 -35.17 -3.72
CA SER A 15 -4.72 -35.79 -5.03
C SER A 15 -3.92 -35.23 -6.20
N SER A 16 -2.96 -34.32 -5.96
CA SER A 16 -1.96 -34.03 -6.99
C SER A 16 -1.01 -35.23 -7.11
N GLY A 17 -1.26 -36.02 -8.14
CA GLY A 17 -0.63 -37.30 -8.41
C GLY A 17 0.90 -37.24 -8.37
N ARG A 18 1.46 -38.36 -7.91
CA ARG A 18 2.88 -38.68 -7.80
C ARG A 18 3.56 -38.88 -9.16
N GLY A 19 3.22 -38.08 -10.16
CA GLY A 19 3.66 -38.28 -11.53
C GLY A 19 3.35 -37.10 -12.44
N ASP A 20 4.05 -35.99 -12.25
CA ASP A 20 4.59 -35.22 -13.38
C ASP A 20 5.60 -34.19 -12.85
N ARG A 21 6.86 -34.31 -13.26
CA ARG A 21 7.90 -33.29 -12.99
C ARG A 21 7.63 -32.11 -13.93
N THR A 22 6.74 -31.20 -13.53
CA THR A 22 6.40 -30.01 -14.33
C THR A 22 7.37 -28.87 -14.04
N ASP A 23 8.24 -28.55 -15.00
CA ASP A 23 9.08 -27.35 -14.99
C ASP A 23 8.20 -26.08 -15.04
N HIS A 24 7.73 -25.65 -13.86
CA HIS A 24 6.88 -24.47 -13.69
C HIS A 24 7.59 -23.18 -14.12
N THR A 25 8.92 -23.15 -14.05
CA THR A 25 9.72 -21.99 -14.49
C THR A 25 9.77 -21.89 -16.02
N GLY A 26 9.90 -23.02 -16.71
CA GLY A 26 9.78 -23.11 -18.17
C GLY A 26 8.38 -22.74 -18.66
N GLN A 27 7.34 -23.15 -17.94
CA GLN A 27 5.95 -22.76 -18.20
C GLN A 27 5.73 -21.24 -18.01
N ALA A 28 6.20 -20.67 -16.90
CA ALA A 28 6.13 -19.23 -16.65
C ALA A 28 6.82 -18.41 -17.76
N ARG A 29 7.99 -18.88 -18.22
CA ARG A 29 8.73 -18.25 -19.32
C ARG A 29 7.97 -18.30 -20.63
N SER A 30 7.33 -19.42 -20.93
CA SER A 30 6.51 -19.57 -22.14
C SER A 30 5.28 -18.65 -22.10
N CYS A 31 4.63 -18.50 -20.95
CA CYS A 31 3.55 -17.52 -20.75
C CYS A 31 4.05 -16.08 -20.94
N MET A 32 5.23 -15.74 -20.39
CA MET A 32 5.83 -14.42 -20.55
C MET A 32 6.14 -14.08 -22.02
N GLU A 33 6.77 -15.02 -22.75
CA GLU A 33 7.09 -14.84 -24.16
C GLU A 33 5.84 -14.71 -25.02
N PHE A 34 4.80 -15.50 -24.74
CA PHE A 34 3.51 -15.40 -25.42
C PHE A 34 2.84 -14.04 -25.17
N ALA A 35 2.75 -13.60 -23.91
CA ALA A 35 2.17 -12.31 -23.55
C ALA A 35 2.91 -11.14 -24.21
N SER A 36 4.25 -11.18 -24.24
CA SER A 36 5.04 -10.15 -24.90
C SER A 36 4.87 -10.15 -26.42
N LYS A 37 4.72 -11.31 -27.07
CA LYS A 37 4.45 -11.40 -28.51
C LYS A 37 3.06 -10.85 -28.82
N LEU A 38 2.05 -11.23 -28.03
CA LEU A 38 0.69 -10.74 -28.20
C LEU A 38 0.63 -9.21 -28.10
N ALA A 39 1.29 -8.62 -27.10
CA ALA A 39 1.40 -7.18 -26.93
C ALA A 39 2.05 -6.49 -28.15
N GLN A 40 3.09 -7.10 -28.74
CA GLN A 40 3.75 -6.57 -29.93
C GLN A 40 2.86 -6.60 -31.17
N THR A 41 2.05 -7.66 -31.32
CA THR A 41 1.14 -7.82 -32.47
C THR A 41 -0.08 -6.92 -32.40
N ARG A 42 -0.65 -6.73 -31.20
CA ARG A 42 -1.90 -5.99 -31.01
C ARG A 42 -1.70 -4.49 -30.87
N ILE A 43 -0.54 -4.05 -30.34
CA ILE A 43 -0.22 -2.64 -30.15
C ILE A 43 0.95 -2.26 -31.06
N ALA A 44 0.62 -1.80 -32.26
CA ALA A 44 1.56 -1.28 -33.24
C ALA A 44 1.91 0.19 -32.99
N GLU A 45 0.93 0.98 -32.52
CA GLU A 45 1.02 2.42 -32.29
C GLU A 45 0.65 2.78 -30.84
N PRO A 46 1.13 3.92 -30.31
CA PRO A 46 0.72 4.39 -28.99
C PRO A 46 -0.78 4.69 -28.99
N MET A 47 -1.48 4.17 -27.98
CA MET A 47 -2.91 4.35 -27.80
C MET A 47 -3.22 4.94 -26.42
N GLU A 48 -4.35 5.65 -26.32
CA GLU A 48 -4.84 6.17 -25.05
C GLU A 48 -5.09 5.05 -24.03
N ARG A 49 -4.75 5.33 -22.76
CA ARG A 49 -4.86 4.40 -21.63
C ARG A 49 -6.26 3.79 -21.52
N ASN A 50 -7.30 4.61 -21.61
CA ASN A 50 -8.69 4.18 -21.43
C ASN A 50 -9.15 3.20 -22.52
N ARG A 51 -8.63 3.33 -23.75
CA ARG A 51 -8.94 2.39 -24.83
C ARG A 51 -8.35 1.02 -24.54
N ILE A 52 -7.15 0.95 -23.97
CA ILE A 52 -6.50 -0.34 -23.64
C ILE A 52 -7.24 -1.05 -22.49
N ILE A 53 -7.70 -0.29 -21.49
CA ILE A 53 -8.44 -0.85 -20.34
C ILE A 53 -9.82 -1.37 -20.76
N ASN A 54 -10.56 -0.59 -21.56
CA ASN A 54 -11.97 -0.86 -21.87
C ASN A 54 -12.19 -1.76 -23.09
N SER A 55 -11.18 -2.00 -23.92
CA SER A 55 -11.35 -2.74 -25.16
C SER A 55 -11.38 -4.25 -24.93
N TYR A 56 -12.57 -4.82 -24.87
CA TYR A 56 -12.77 -6.28 -24.86
C TYR A 56 -12.11 -6.97 -26.06
N GLU A 57 -12.01 -6.30 -27.21
CA GLU A 57 -11.45 -6.80 -28.47
C GLU A 57 -9.93 -7.02 -28.50
N ILE A 58 -9.15 -6.44 -27.57
CA ILE A 58 -7.67 -6.53 -27.66
C ILE A 58 -7.13 -7.76 -26.91
N ALA A 59 -7.82 -8.25 -25.88
CA ALA A 59 -7.47 -9.47 -25.14
C ALA A 59 -8.59 -10.52 -25.28
N ASP A 60 -8.60 -11.19 -26.43
CA ASP A 60 -9.58 -12.21 -26.80
C ASP A 60 -9.65 -13.37 -25.80
N GLU A 61 -10.84 -13.93 -25.63
CA GLU A 61 -11.11 -15.09 -24.78
C GLU A 61 -10.29 -16.33 -25.20
N ASP A 62 -9.94 -16.43 -26.48
CA ASP A 62 -9.06 -17.47 -27.02
C ASP A 62 -7.61 -17.34 -26.51
N SER A 63 -7.12 -16.11 -26.35
CA SER A 63 -5.78 -15.85 -25.80
C SER A 63 -5.71 -16.24 -24.33
N ILE A 64 -6.81 -16.00 -23.58
CA ILE A 64 -6.97 -16.40 -22.19
C ILE A 64 -6.99 -17.92 -22.08
N LYS A 65 -7.79 -18.61 -22.91
CA LYS A 65 -7.84 -20.08 -22.96
C LYS A 65 -6.48 -20.69 -23.31
N HIS A 66 -5.74 -20.09 -24.25
CA HIS A 66 -4.41 -20.55 -24.63
C HIS A 66 -3.40 -20.41 -23.48
N LEU A 67 -3.41 -19.27 -22.77
CA LEU A 67 -2.56 -19.06 -21.60
C LEU A 67 -2.88 -20.03 -20.46
N ARG A 68 -4.17 -20.30 -20.21
CA ARG A 68 -4.60 -21.29 -19.21
C ARG A 68 -4.17 -22.72 -19.59
N LYS A 69 -4.15 -23.06 -20.88
CA LYS A 69 -3.64 -24.36 -21.37
C LYS A 69 -2.12 -24.49 -21.20
N LEU A 70 -1.37 -23.40 -21.40
CA LEU A 70 0.07 -23.36 -21.20
C LEU A 70 0.45 -23.59 -19.74
N SER A 71 -0.20 -22.86 -18.83
CA SER A 71 -0.12 -23.15 -17.40
C SER A 71 -1.31 -22.56 -16.67
N ARG A 72 -1.96 -23.37 -15.83
CA ARG A 72 -3.06 -22.89 -14.98
C ARG A 72 -2.53 -21.98 -13.86
N ARG A 73 -1.35 -22.31 -13.34
CA ARG A 73 -0.74 -21.73 -12.13
C ARG A 73 0.19 -20.55 -12.38
N ALA A 74 1.00 -20.60 -13.44
CA ALA A 74 2.04 -19.61 -13.70
C ALA A 74 1.63 -18.53 -14.73
N CYS A 75 0.40 -18.56 -15.24
CA CYS A 75 -0.05 -17.65 -16.31
C CYS A 75 -0.05 -16.18 -15.87
N VAL A 76 -0.59 -15.87 -14.69
CA VAL A 76 -0.64 -14.51 -14.14
C VAL A 76 0.78 -13.99 -13.87
N TYR A 77 1.62 -14.80 -13.23
CA TYR A 77 3.03 -14.46 -12.98
C TYR A 77 3.78 -14.18 -14.30
N GLY A 78 3.61 -15.02 -15.33
CA GLY A 78 4.24 -14.82 -16.65
C GLY A 78 3.82 -13.50 -17.32
N CYS A 79 2.54 -13.12 -17.23
CA CYS A 79 2.04 -11.84 -17.75
C CYS A 79 2.62 -10.64 -16.99
N LEU A 80 2.71 -10.73 -15.66
CA LEU A 80 3.31 -9.68 -14.82
C LEU A 80 4.83 -9.57 -15.00
N ALA A 81 5.52 -10.68 -15.24
CA ALA A 81 6.93 -10.67 -15.59
C ALA A 81 7.17 -10.00 -16.95
N ALA A 82 6.28 -10.22 -17.93
CA ALA A 82 6.33 -9.52 -19.21
C ALA A 82 6.09 -8.01 -19.02
N PHE A 83 5.14 -7.63 -18.16
CA PHE A 83 4.89 -6.25 -17.76
C PHE A 83 6.15 -5.58 -17.20
N ARG A 84 6.78 -6.19 -16.18
CA ARG A 84 8.03 -5.71 -15.57
C ARG A 84 9.11 -5.44 -16.63
N LEU A 85 9.33 -6.42 -17.50
CA LEU A 85 10.38 -6.36 -18.51
C LEU A 85 10.13 -5.26 -19.55
N LEU A 86 8.88 -5.09 -20.00
CA LEU A 86 8.52 -4.02 -20.93
C LEU A 86 8.65 -2.64 -20.28
N GLN A 87 8.27 -2.49 -19.01
CA GLN A 87 8.38 -1.23 -18.28
C GLN A 87 9.85 -0.84 -18.01
N GLN A 88 10.70 -1.81 -17.62
CA GLN A 88 12.14 -1.58 -17.50
C GLN A 88 12.78 -1.16 -18.84
N ARG A 89 12.34 -1.75 -19.96
CA ARG A 89 12.80 -1.34 -21.30
C ARG A 89 12.30 0.05 -21.68
N ALA A 90 11.04 0.37 -21.35
CA ALA A 90 10.46 1.68 -21.60
C ALA A 90 11.26 2.78 -20.89
N ASN A 91 11.63 2.57 -19.62
CA ASN A 91 12.40 3.53 -18.83
C ASN A 91 13.82 3.75 -19.37
N LYS A 92 14.40 2.76 -20.06
CA LYS A 92 15.73 2.87 -20.70
C LYS A 92 15.67 3.51 -22.09
N SER A 93 14.53 3.47 -22.76
CA SER A 93 14.39 3.93 -24.15
C SER A 93 13.68 5.29 -24.24
N ILE A 94 14.37 6.30 -24.77
CA ILE A 94 13.77 7.64 -24.94
C ILE A 94 12.75 7.65 -26.11
N HIS A 95 13.09 7.05 -27.25
CA HIS A 95 12.27 7.14 -28.48
C HIS A 95 11.03 6.23 -28.49
N ARG A 96 11.09 5.05 -27.86
CA ARG A 96 10.01 4.04 -27.87
C ARG A 96 9.36 3.86 -26.50
N GLY A 97 9.62 4.77 -25.57
CA GLY A 97 9.15 4.67 -24.19
C GLY A 97 7.62 4.57 -24.09
N GLU A 98 6.90 5.43 -24.80
CA GLU A 98 5.44 5.48 -24.77
C GLU A 98 4.79 4.21 -25.33
N LEU A 99 5.24 3.75 -26.50
CA LEU A 99 4.76 2.49 -27.10
C LEU A 99 5.01 1.28 -26.19
N LEU A 100 6.18 1.21 -25.55
CA LEU A 100 6.50 0.13 -24.62
C LEU A 100 5.65 0.20 -23.34
N ARG A 101 5.27 1.40 -22.88
CA ARG A 101 4.32 1.57 -21.76
C ARG A 101 2.91 1.10 -22.13
N CYS A 102 2.43 1.39 -23.34
CA CYS A 102 1.14 0.85 -23.82
C CYS A 102 1.15 -0.68 -23.89
N ARG A 103 2.24 -1.27 -24.38
CA ARG A 103 2.41 -2.74 -24.44
C ARG A 103 2.51 -3.37 -23.04
N ALA A 104 3.17 -2.69 -22.10
CA ALA A 104 3.22 -3.11 -20.72
C ALA A 104 1.79 -3.11 -20.14
N LEU A 105 1.05 -1.99 -20.25
CA LEU A 105 -0.33 -1.88 -19.79
C LEU A 105 -1.23 -2.99 -20.35
N PHE A 106 -1.04 -3.38 -21.60
CA PHE A 106 -1.76 -4.52 -22.17
C PHE A 106 -1.48 -5.85 -21.45
N CYS A 107 -0.22 -6.15 -21.12
CA CYS A 107 0.11 -7.34 -20.35
C CYS A 107 -0.52 -7.31 -18.94
N GLN A 108 -0.66 -6.12 -18.35
CA GLN A 108 -1.36 -5.94 -17.07
C GLN A 108 -2.86 -6.21 -17.21
N VAL A 109 -3.52 -5.66 -18.23
CA VAL A 109 -4.95 -5.92 -18.52
C VAL A 109 -5.20 -7.40 -18.81
N LEU A 110 -4.28 -8.07 -19.51
CA LEU A 110 -4.34 -9.50 -19.75
C LEU A 110 -4.28 -10.30 -18.45
N ALA A 111 -3.44 -9.89 -17.49
CA ALA A 111 -3.38 -10.50 -16.16
C ALA A 111 -4.69 -10.30 -15.38
N ILE A 112 -5.30 -9.12 -15.43
CA ILE A 112 -6.61 -8.84 -14.82
C ILE A 112 -7.68 -9.79 -15.37
N ARG A 113 -7.72 -9.96 -16.69
CA ARG A 113 -8.70 -10.86 -17.32
C ARG A 113 -8.47 -12.33 -16.98
N LEU A 114 -7.21 -12.76 -16.84
CA LEU A 114 -6.90 -14.11 -16.36
C LEU A 114 -7.44 -14.33 -14.95
N VAL A 115 -7.25 -13.36 -14.04
CA VAL A 115 -7.78 -13.43 -12.68
C VAL A 115 -9.31 -13.55 -12.69
N ARG A 116 -10.02 -12.69 -13.44
CA ARG A 116 -11.49 -12.78 -13.60
C ARG A 116 -11.94 -14.12 -14.18
N ALA A 117 -11.20 -14.66 -15.15
CA ALA A 117 -11.52 -15.93 -15.78
C ALA A 117 -11.30 -17.15 -14.86
N ILE A 118 -10.37 -17.06 -13.90
CA ILE A 118 -10.14 -18.13 -12.92
C ILE A 118 -11.25 -18.16 -11.87
N ILE A 119 -11.74 -16.99 -11.44
CA ILE A 119 -12.76 -16.88 -10.37
C ILE A 119 -14.12 -17.41 -10.81
N ARG A 120 -14.45 -17.28 -12.10
CA ARG A 120 -15.68 -17.84 -12.67
C ARG A 120 -15.76 -19.37 -12.55
N ASP A 121 -14.66 -20.06 -12.27
CA ASP A 121 -14.69 -21.50 -12.02
C ASP A 121 -15.12 -21.78 -10.55
N SER A 122 -15.87 -22.86 -10.32
CA SER A 122 -16.49 -23.17 -9.01
C SER A 122 -15.53 -23.34 -7.83
N ASN A 123 -14.26 -23.65 -8.06
CA ASN A 123 -13.18 -23.69 -7.04
C ASN A 123 -12.09 -22.63 -7.30
N GLY A 124 -12.39 -21.64 -8.13
CA GLY A 124 -11.43 -20.69 -8.68
C GLY A 124 -10.81 -19.75 -7.65
N ARG A 125 -11.51 -19.44 -6.56
CA ARG A 125 -11.04 -18.49 -5.54
C ARG A 125 -9.88 -19.03 -4.71
N ASP A 126 -10.05 -20.20 -4.11
CA ASP A 126 -8.98 -20.85 -3.34
C ASP A 126 -7.77 -21.12 -4.23
N GLU A 127 -8.02 -21.60 -5.45
CA GLU A 127 -6.97 -21.80 -6.45
C GLU A 127 -6.26 -20.47 -6.80
N LEU A 128 -6.99 -19.39 -7.01
CA LEU A 128 -6.41 -18.08 -7.30
C LEU A 128 -5.52 -17.60 -6.16
N PHE A 129 -6.00 -17.66 -4.92
CA PHE A 129 -5.28 -17.12 -3.78
C PHE A 129 -4.06 -17.97 -3.42
N VAL A 130 -4.23 -19.29 -3.32
CA VAL A 130 -3.21 -20.24 -2.86
C VAL A 130 -2.27 -20.69 -3.98
N GLU A 131 -2.78 -20.90 -5.19
CA GLU A 131 -2.01 -21.46 -6.31
C GLU A 131 -1.56 -20.42 -7.36
N VAL A 132 -2.17 -19.23 -7.44
CA VAL A 132 -1.83 -18.30 -8.53
C VAL A 132 -1.13 -17.03 -8.02
N LEU A 133 -1.67 -16.37 -6.99
CA LEU A 133 -1.21 -15.05 -6.57
C LEU A 133 -0.05 -15.07 -5.56
N THR A 134 -0.14 -15.95 -4.56
CA THR A 134 0.80 -16.00 -3.44
C THR A 134 2.01 -16.94 -3.58
N PRO A 135 2.01 -18.02 -4.41
CA PRO A 135 3.17 -18.91 -4.46
C PRO A 135 4.40 -18.21 -5.05
N LEU A 136 5.56 -18.67 -4.59
CA LEU A 136 6.86 -18.10 -4.93
C LEU A 136 7.46 -18.86 -6.12
N PHE A 137 7.58 -18.21 -7.27
CA PHE A 137 8.23 -18.77 -8.45
C PHE A 137 9.72 -18.39 -8.48
N ASN A 138 10.58 -19.22 -9.07
CA ASN A 138 11.96 -18.79 -9.35
C ASN A 138 11.92 -17.59 -10.31
N SER A 139 12.62 -16.51 -9.94
CA SER A 139 12.59 -15.28 -10.71
C SER A 139 13.18 -15.51 -12.09
N LEU A 140 12.41 -15.13 -13.12
CA LEU A 140 12.80 -15.28 -14.52
C LEU A 140 14.03 -14.41 -14.90
N GLN A 141 14.33 -13.39 -14.09
CA GLN A 141 15.53 -12.54 -14.28
C GLN A 141 16.70 -12.99 -13.42
N ASN A 142 16.44 -13.37 -12.16
CA ASN A 142 17.46 -13.75 -11.20
C ASN A 142 17.17 -15.17 -10.66
N PRO A 143 17.83 -16.22 -11.16
CA PRO A 143 17.53 -17.60 -10.76
C PRO A 143 17.80 -17.91 -9.27
N VAL A 144 18.41 -16.97 -8.54
CA VAL A 144 18.71 -17.09 -7.12
C VAL A 144 17.57 -16.58 -6.23
N SER A 145 16.70 -15.69 -6.74
CA SER A 145 15.57 -15.14 -5.98
C SER A 145 14.26 -15.83 -6.36
N MET A 146 13.38 -16.01 -5.37
CA MET A 146 12.00 -16.44 -5.60
C MET A 146 11.06 -15.26 -5.40
N GLU A 147 10.03 -15.15 -6.22
CA GLU A 147 9.09 -14.02 -6.24
C GLU A 147 7.66 -14.51 -6.49
N SER A 148 6.68 -13.92 -5.81
CA SER A 148 5.26 -14.20 -6.07
C SER A 148 4.68 -13.28 -7.14
N ALA A 149 3.55 -13.67 -7.74
CA ALA A 149 2.84 -12.81 -8.70
C ALA A 149 2.43 -11.47 -8.05
N LEU A 150 1.94 -11.52 -6.81
CA LEU A 150 1.62 -10.31 -6.04
C LEU A 150 2.86 -9.44 -5.77
N GLN A 151 4.01 -10.04 -5.48
CA GLN A 151 5.27 -9.33 -5.31
C GLN A 151 5.68 -8.60 -6.59
N VAL A 152 5.60 -9.28 -7.74
CA VAL A 152 5.92 -8.67 -9.04
C VAL A 152 4.99 -7.50 -9.33
N ALA A 153 3.70 -7.65 -9.07
CA ALA A 153 2.71 -6.58 -9.28
C ALA A 153 3.03 -5.33 -8.45
N VAL A 154 3.38 -5.50 -7.17
CA VAL A 154 3.70 -4.38 -6.28
C VAL A 154 5.03 -3.71 -6.66
N GLU A 155 6.08 -4.49 -6.92
CA GLU A 155 7.39 -3.96 -7.29
C GLU A 155 7.37 -3.18 -8.61
N THR A 156 6.42 -3.48 -9.50
CA THR A 156 6.24 -2.80 -10.78
C THR A 156 5.21 -1.67 -10.75
N ASP A 157 4.63 -1.38 -9.58
CA ASP A 157 3.57 -0.39 -9.41
C ASP A 157 2.36 -0.66 -10.33
N ALA A 158 1.96 -1.94 -10.42
CA ALA A 158 0.86 -2.41 -11.25
C ALA A 158 -0.52 -2.05 -10.65
N ALA A 159 -0.81 -0.76 -10.50
CA ALA A 159 -1.99 -0.23 -9.82
C ALA A 159 -3.32 -0.82 -10.33
N GLU A 160 -3.56 -0.89 -11.65
CA GLU A 160 -4.82 -1.45 -12.20
C GLU A 160 -5.04 -2.92 -11.82
N PHE A 161 -3.96 -3.70 -11.72
CA PHE A 161 -4.05 -5.11 -11.37
C PHE A 161 -4.32 -5.30 -9.88
N ILE A 162 -3.66 -4.52 -9.03
CA ILE A 162 -3.86 -4.57 -7.58
C ILE A 162 -5.24 -4.04 -7.19
N ASN A 163 -5.78 -3.09 -7.95
CA ASN A 163 -7.12 -2.57 -7.72
C ASN A 163 -8.25 -3.51 -8.17
N GLU A 164 -7.94 -4.62 -8.84
CA GLU A 164 -8.96 -5.63 -9.15
C GLU A 164 -9.56 -6.21 -7.86
N ILE A 165 -10.89 -6.28 -7.79
CA ILE A 165 -11.63 -6.65 -6.56
C ILE A 165 -11.11 -7.95 -5.97
N SER A 166 -10.87 -8.95 -6.81
CA SER A 166 -10.39 -10.27 -6.39
C SER A 166 -8.98 -10.26 -5.83
N VAL A 167 -8.12 -9.38 -6.36
CA VAL A 167 -6.77 -9.20 -5.83
C VAL A 167 -6.85 -8.46 -4.49
N GLN A 168 -7.73 -7.46 -4.36
CA GLN A 168 -7.97 -6.78 -3.08
C GLN A 168 -8.48 -7.75 -2.00
N GLN A 169 -9.44 -8.63 -2.34
CA GLN A 169 -9.92 -9.69 -1.46
C GLN A 169 -8.78 -10.62 -1.01
N CYS A 170 -7.92 -11.05 -1.95
CA CYS A 170 -6.74 -11.84 -1.61
C CYS A 170 -5.83 -11.13 -0.58
N VAL A 171 -5.60 -9.83 -0.76
CA VAL A 171 -4.78 -9.01 0.14
C VAL A 171 -5.47 -8.84 1.49
N GLU A 172 -6.78 -8.73 1.53
CA GLU A 172 -7.57 -8.64 2.76
C GLU A 172 -7.53 -9.95 3.56
N TYR A 173 -7.67 -11.11 2.92
CA TYR A 173 -7.48 -12.41 3.60
C TYR A 173 -6.09 -12.57 4.18
N LEU A 174 -5.09 -12.08 3.44
CA LEU A 174 -3.70 -12.10 3.87
C LEU A 174 -3.49 -11.12 5.03
N TRP A 175 -4.16 -9.96 5.03
CA TRP A 175 -4.12 -8.99 6.13
C TRP A 175 -4.76 -9.53 7.42
N ARG A 176 -5.97 -10.09 7.32
CA ARG A 176 -6.73 -10.65 8.44
C ARG A 176 -6.20 -11.98 8.95
N GLY A 177 -5.34 -12.65 8.16
CA GLY A 177 -4.72 -13.92 8.54
C GLY A 177 -5.66 -15.12 8.40
N VAL A 178 -6.60 -15.04 7.44
CA VAL A 178 -7.40 -16.19 6.99
C VAL A 178 -6.48 -17.18 6.25
N ILE A 179 -5.60 -16.64 5.41
CA ILE A 179 -4.58 -17.38 4.68
C ILE A 179 -3.21 -17.03 5.28
N ILE A 180 -2.55 -18.00 5.92
CA ILE A 180 -1.22 -17.82 6.50
C ILE A 180 -0.21 -18.67 5.74
N PRO A 181 0.64 -18.07 4.88
CA PRO A 181 1.71 -18.80 4.20
C PRO A 181 2.78 -19.23 5.21
N GLN A 182 3.24 -20.48 5.18
CA GLN A 182 4.34 -20.94 6.02
C GLN A 182 5.69 -20.31 5.61
N PRO A 183 6.60 -20.05 6.57
CA PRO A 183 7.85 -19.37 6.29
C PRO A 183 8.85 -20.32 5.59
N GLN A 184 9.70 -19.74 4.75
CA GLN A 184 10.64 -20.44 3.84
C GLN A 184 11.57 -21.46 4.54
N GLY A 185 11.81 -21.35 5.85
CA GLY A 185 12.77 -22.18 6.59
C GLY A 185 12.29 -23.57 7.05
N VAL A 186 11.02 -23.93 6.82
CA VAL A 186 10.45 -25.25 7.19
C VAL A 186 10.53 -26.27 6.04
N GLN A 187 10.95 -25.84 4.86
CA GLN A 187 11.23 -26.78 3.77
C GLN A 187 12.54 -27.50 4.06
N ASP A 188 12.46 -28.82 4.25
CA ASP A 188 13.63 -29.70 4.21
C ASP A 188 14.48 -29.37 2.97
N ASP A 189 15.81 -29.36 3.11
CA ASP A 189 16.77 -29.15 2.01
C ASP A 189 16.50 -30.10 0.81
N ASP A 190 15.81 -31.23 1.04
CA ASP A 190 15.38 -32.18 0.00
C ASP A 190 14.23 -31.67 -0.91
N ARG A 191 13.49 -30.63 -0.50
CA ARG A 191 12.39 -30.01 -1.27
C ARG A 191 12.79 -28.74 -2.01
N ALA A 192 13.93 -28.13 -1.68
CA ALA A 192 14.48 -27.00 -2.42
C ALA A 192 14.87 -27.37 -3.87
N ASN A 193 14.99 -28.66 -4.16
CA ASN A 193 15.32 -29.20 -5.49
C ASN A 193 14.10 -29.48 -6.39
N ASN A 194 12.86 -29.22 -5.91
CA ASN A 194 11.64 -29.42 -6.68
C ASN A 194 10.97 -28.07 -7.02
N ASP A 195 11.23 -27.59 -8.24
CA ASP A 195 10.40 -26.72 -9.09
C ASP A 195 9.68 -25.49 -8.49
N GLY A 196 10.10 -25.01 -7.31
CA GLY A 196 9.70 -23.70 -6.77
C GLY A 196 8.20 -23.56 -6.52
N TYR A 197 7.53 -24.60 -6.01
CA TYR A 197 6.07 -24.57 -5.90
C TYR A 197 5.55 -25.23 -4.62
N VAL A 198 5.89 -24.70 -3.44
CA VAL A 198 5.29 -25.19 -2.18
C VAL A 198 5.22 -24.10 -1.11
N GLN A 199 4.25 -23.17 -1.18
CA GLN A 199 3.80 -22.52 0.06
C GLN A 199 2.73 -23.41 0.69
N VAL A 200 2.99 -23.89 1.91
CA VAL A 200 1.98 -24.59 2.71
C VAL A 200 1.18 -23.55 3.45
N TYR A 201 -0.15 -23.63 3.39
CA TYR A 201 -1.04 -22.73 4.10
C TYR A 201 -1.64 -23.45 5.30
N THR A 202 -1.76 -22.74 6.41
CA THR A 202 -2.50 -23.21 7.57
C THR A 202 -3.81 -22.45 7.66
N TRP A 203 -4.92 -23.15 7.49
CA TRP A 203 -6.25 -22.65 7.81
C TRP A 203 -6.47 -22.84 9.32
N PRO A 204 -6.54 -21.77 10.11
CA PRO A 204 -6.71 -21.92 11.55
C PRO A 204 -8.19 -22.20 11.83
N SER A 205 -8.52 -23.47 12.04
CA SER A 205 -9.91 -23.93 12.08
C SER A 205 -10.66 -23.64 13.37
N GLN A 206 -9.99 -23.31 14.49
CA GLN A 206 -10.63 -22.87 15.75
C GLN A 206 -9.72 -21.97 16.59
N VAL A 207 -10.29 -20.93 17.22
CA VAL A 207 -9.61 -20.09 18.22
C VAL A 207 -9.48 -20.90 19.52
N LYS A 208 -8.26 -21.33 19.85
CA LYS A 208 -8.01 -22.03 21.13
C LYS A 208 -7.72 -21.03 22.24
N MET A 209 -8.22 -21.30 23.45
CA MET A 209 -8.03 -20.46 24.63
C MET A 209 -6.87 -20.93 25.54
N GLY A 210 -6.26 -19.97 26.23
CA GLY A 210 -5.24 -20.23 27.26
C GLY A 210 -3.95 -20.82 26.71
N TRP A 211 -3.41 -21.84 27.39
CA TRP A 211 -2.13 -22.47 27.02
C TRP A 211 -2.15 -23.12 25.62
N ALA A 212 -3.33 -23.39 25.08
CA ALA A 212 -3.53 -23.98 23.76
C ALA A 212 -3.45 -22.97 22.61
N ALA A 213 -3.46 -21.65 22.89
CA ALA A 213 -3.30 -20.59 21.90
C ALA A 213 -1.82 -20.30 21.55
N LEU A 214 -0.89 -20.67 22.45
CA LEU A 214 0.55 -20.43 22.31
C LEU A 214 1.20 -21.06 21.05
N PRO A 215 0.82 -22.27 20.59
CA PRO A 215 1.43 -22.88 19.41
C PRO A 215 0.93 -22.30 18.08
N GLU A 216 -0.23 -21.64 18.06
CA GLU A 216 -0.94 -21.32 16.82
C GLU A 216 -0.40 -20.08 16.09
N GLY A 217 0.48 -19.30 16.71
CA GLY A 217 1.27 -18.35 15.93
C GLY A 217 0.51 -17.12 15.43
N ARG A 218 -0.62 -16.74 16.04
CA ARG A 218 -1.50 -15.66 15.53
C ARG A 218 -0.83 -14.29 15.48
N LEU A 219 0.16 -14.00 16.33
CA LEU A 219 1.01 -12.80 16.20
C LEU A 219 1.74 -12.73 14.84
N ARG A 220 1.80 -13.80 14.05
CA ARG A 220 2.34 -13.76 12.68
C ARG A 220 1.43 -13.04 11.68
N VAL A 221 0.14 -12.91 11.97
CA VAL A 221 -0.81 -12.18 11.13
C VAL A 221 -0.45 -10.69 11.11
N PRO A 222 -0.36 -10.05 9.92
CA PRO A 222 0.12 -8.68 9.78
C PRO A 222 -0.80 -7.67 10.47
N MET A 223 -2.12 -7.90 10.50
CA MET A 223 -3.06 -7.03 11.24
C MET A 223 -2.68 -6.95 12.72
N TYR A 224 -2.38 -8.09 13.36
CA TYR A 224 -2.01 -8.11 14.77
C TYR A 224 -0.59 -7.58 15.00
N GLN A 225 0.37 -7.86 14.12
CA GLN A 225 1.70 -7.24 14.20
C GLN A 225 1.59 -5.72 14.14
N TYR A 226 0.84 -5.22 13.16
CA TYR A 226 0.63 -3.81 12.96
C TYR A 226 -0.09 -3.14 14.14
N ALA A 227 -1.14 -3.78 14.67
CA ALA A 227 -1.86 -3.29 15.85
C ALA A 227 -0.96 -3.27 17.09
N ALA A 228 -0.14 -4.31 17.29
CA ALA A 228 0.81 -4.38 18.40
C ALA A 228 1.87 -3.27 18.28
N GLU A 229 2.51 -3.11 17.12
CA GLU A 229 3.47 -2.04 16.85
C GLU A 229 2.86 -0.65 17.08
N THR A 230 1.62 -0.44 16.62
CA THR A 230 0.87 0.80 16.82
C THR A 230 0.66 1.07 18.30
N LEU A 231 0.20 0.08 19.06
CA LEU A 231 -0.04 0.18 20.49
C LEU A 231 1.25 0.49 21.25
N PHE A 232 2.35 -0.19 20.93
CA PHE A 232 3.64 0.06 21.57
C PHE A 232 4.23 1.43 21.18
N ASN A 233 3.94 1.94 19.99
CA ASN A 233 4.32 3.29 19.59
C ASN A 233 3.56 4.36 20.41
N PHE A 234 2.25 4.19 20.63
CA PHE A 234 1.50 5.07 21.53
C PHE A 234 1.97 4.95 22.98
N PHE A 235 2.33 3.74 23.43
CA PHE A 235 2.93 3.54 24.75
C PHE A 235 4.27 4.27 24.89
N LEU A 236 5.15 4.20 23.88
CA LEU A 236 6.38 4.98 23.82
C LEU A 236 6.09 6.48 23.90
N LEU A 237 5.14 6.99 23.11
CA LEU A 237 4.75 8.41 23.13
C LEU A 237 4.28 8.86 24.51
N ALA A 238 3.49 8.04 25.21
CA ALA A 238 3.00 8.34 26.56
C ALA A 238 4.15 8.38 27.58
N VAL A 239 5.02 7.37 27.58
CA VAL A 239 6.19 7.29 28.47
C VAL A 239 7.16 8.44 28.18
N TYR A 240 7.44 8.72 26.90
CA TYR A 240 8.30 9.81 26.47
C TYR A 240 7.75 11.18 26.89
N SER A 241 6.46 11.43 26.67
CA SER A 241 5.81 12.69 27.09
C SER A 241 5.86 12.86 28.61
N PHE A 242 5.71 11.79 29.37
CA PHE A 242 5.89 11.83 30.82
C PHE A 242 7.33 12.20 31.20
N VAL A 243 8.34 11.54 30.61
CA VAL A 243 9.75 11.79 30.94
C VAL A 243 10.20 13.22 30.55
N VAL A 244 9.75 13.76 29.42
CA VAL A 244 10.12 15.11 28.98
C VAL A 244 9.48 16.20 29.85
N ASN A 245 8.23 16.00 30.30
CA ASN A 245 7.54 16.97 31.14
C ASN A 245 8.01 16.92 32.60
N TYR A 246 8.37 15.74 33.11
CA TYR A 246 8.85 15.56 34.48
C TYR A 246 10.39 15.41 34.50
N ARG A 247 11.09 16.54 34.37
CA ARG A 247 12.56 16.60 34.41
C ARG A 247 13.08 16.16 35.78
N THR A 248 14.00 15.20 35.80
CA THR A 248 14.62 14.69 37.03
C THR A 248 16.15 14.73 36.94
N PRO A 249 16.84 15.13 38.02
CA PRO A 249 18.30 15.22 38.00
C PRO A 249 18.94 13.82 37.93
N GLU A 250 18.36 12.84 38.62
CA GLU A 250 18.81 11.45 38.62
C GLU A 250 18.01 10.60 37.62
N PRO A 251 18.61 9.57 37.01
CA PRO A 251 17.92 8.71 36.06
C PRO A 251 16.77 7.97 36.74
N ASN A 252 15.54 8.26 36.29
CA ASN A 252 14.33 7.62 36.80
C ASN A 252 14.11 6.25 36.11
N GLY A 253 13.43 5.31 36.78
CA GLY A 253 13.01 4.05 36.17
C GLY A 253 12.19 4.23 34.90
N MET A 254 11.36 5.28 34.83
CA MET A 254 10.60 5.65 33.62
C MET A 254 11.50 6.12 32.47
N GLU A 255 12.61 6.78 32.79
CA GLU A 255 13.59 7.22 31.81
C GLU A 255 14.37 6.01 31.25
N ILE A 256 14.73 5.06 32.11
CA ILE A 256 15.34 3.78 31.69
C ILE A 256 14.38 3.01 30.78
N LEU A 257 13.10 2.91 31.16
CA LEU A 257 12.07 2.27 30.33
C LEU A 257 11.96 2.97 28.97
N MET A 258 11.94 4.30 28.93
CA MET A 258 11.89 5.08 27.70
C MET A 258 13.08 4.76 26.79
N TYR A 259 14.32 4.77 27.31
CA TYR A 259 15.50 4.44 26.52
C TYR A 259 15.49 2.99 26.04
N LEU A 260 15.00 2.03 26.84
CA LEU A 260 14.84 0.63 26.39
C LEU A 260 13.85 0.52 25.22
N LEU A 261 12.72 1.22 25.30
CA LEU A 261 11.75 1.28 24.20
C LEU A 261 12.38 1.94 22.96
N VAL A 262 13.10 3.06 23.12
CA VAL A 262 13.76 3.75 21.98
C VAL A 262 14.80 2.84 21.31
N VAL A 263 15.62 2.13 22.09
CA VAL A 263 16.60 1.17 21.55
C VAL A 263 15.89 0.05 20.79
N SER A 264 14.73 -0.40 21.28
CA SER A 264 13.92 -1.38 20.55
C SER A 264 13.51 -0.90 19.18
N PHE A 265 12.89 0.29 19.11
CA PHE A 265 12.44 0.87 17.85
C PHE A 265 13.62 1.20 16.93
N ALA A 266 14.76 1.63 17.48
CA ALA A 266 15.98 1.86 16.72
C ALA A 266 16.53 0.57 16.09
N ILE A 267 16.51 -0.56 16.81
CA ILE A 267 16.93 -1.86 16.27
C ILE A 267 16.03 -2.29 15.10
N SER A 268 14.70 -2.13 15.22
CA SER A 268 13.81 -2.45 14.10
C SER A 268 14.08 -1.57 12.89
N GLU A 269 14.37 -0.29 13.11
CA GLU A 269 14.70 0.66 12.05
C GLU A 269 16.02 0.30 11.35
N VAL A 270 17.04 -0.10 12.11
CA VAL A 270 18.32 -0.57 11.55
C VAL A 270 18.14 -1.86 10.76
N LYS A 271 17.32 -2.82 11.23
CA LYS A 271 16.99 -4.02 10.46
C LYS A 271 16.29 -3.67 9.14
N GLN A 272 15.36 -2.72 9.18
CA GLN A 272 14.68 -2.23 7.99
C GLN A 272 15.67 -1.58 7.01
N PHE A 273 16.58 -0.74 7.51
CA PHE A 273 17.62 -0.10 6.72
C PHE A 273 18.54 -1.12 6.03
N TRP A 274 18.97 -2.17 6.74
CA TRP A 274 19.80 -3.23 6.14
C TRP A 274 19.07 -4.05 5.09
N ASN A 275 17.78 -4.33 5.30
CA ASN A 275 16.99 -5.13 4.36
C ASN A 275 16.60 -4.36 3.10
N GLN A 276 16.23 -3.08 3.22
CA GLN A 276 15.78 -2.25 2.09
C GLN A 276 16.94 -1.62 1.31
N GLY A 277 18.11 -1.48 1.93
CA GLY A 277 19.26 -0.80 1.36
C GLY A 277 19.15 0.73 1.43
N SER A 278 20.30 1.41 1.47
CA SER A 278 20.38 2.85 1.73
C SER A 278 19.70 3.71 0.66
N ALA A 279 19.82 3.34 -0.61
CA ALA A 279 19.31 4.13 -1.74
C ALA A 279 17.77 4.23 -1.75
N PHE A 280 17.07 3.17 -1.35
CA PHE A 280 15.60 3.15 -1.31
C PHE A 280 15.05 3.69 0.01
N TYR A 281 15.76 3.47 1.11
CA TYR A 281 15.31 3.87 2.44
C TYR A 281 15.12 5.39 2.57
N PHE A 282 16.06 6.20 2.07
CA PHE A 282 16.02 7.66 2.17
C PHE A 282 15.02 8.34 1.23
N LEU A 283 14.39 7.60 0.30
CA LEU A 283 13.35 8.16 -0.57
C LEU A 283 12.02 8.40 0.17
N THR A 284 11.86 7.82 1.37
CA THR A 284 10.66 7.96 2.20
C THR A 284 10.90 9.01 3.29
N LEU A 285 10.13 10.10 3.24
CA LEU A 285 10.24 11.22 4.18
C LEU A 285 10.13 10.77 5.66
N PHE A 286 9.26 9.79 5.95
CA PHE A 286 9.08 9.26 7.30
C PHE A 286 10.31 8.50 7.81
N ASN A 287 10.97 7.73 6.95
CA ASN A 287 12.22 7.05 7.30
C ASN A 287 13.33 8.07 7.62
N CYS A 288 13.39 9.19 6.90
CA CYS A 288 14.30 10.29 7.23
C CYS A 288 13.97 10.92 8.59
N ASN A 289 12.67 11.13 8.89
CA ASN A 289 12.21 11.62 10.20
C ASN A 289 12.64 10.67 11.33
N ASP A 290 12.53 9.36 11.12
CA ASP A 290 12.92 8.34 12.10
C ASP A 290 14.44 8.33 12.36
N MET A 291 15.24 8.49 11.30
CA MET A 291 16.69 8.64 11.44
C MET A 291 17.09 9.89 12.23
N ILE A 292 16.46 11.04 11.94
CA ILE A 292 16.69 12.28 12.68
C ILE A 292 16.35 12.07 14.16
N SER A 293 15.22 11.40 14.44
CA SER A 293 14.81 11.12 15.82
C SER A 293 15.79 10.22 16.56
N ILE A 294 16.29 9.16 15.92
CA ILE A 294 17.31 8.26 16.51
C ILE A 294 18.61 9.02 16.79
N VAL A 295 19.04 9.91 15.89
CA VAL A 295 20.23 10.76 16.11
C VAL A 295 20.03 11.68 17.30
N LEU A 296 18.88 12.35 17.42
CA LEU A 296 18.57 13.22 18.56
C LEU A 296 18.52 12.46 19.88
N PHE A 297 17.89 11.28 19.91
CA PHE A 297 17.90 10.41 21.09
C PHE A 297 19.31 9.97 21.49
N THR A 298 20.15 9.62 20.50
CA THR A 298 21.53 9.22 20.75
C THR A 298 22.33 10.37 21.34
N LEU A 299 22.22 11.58 20.76
CA LEU A 299 22.89 12.78 21.27
C LEU A 299 22.41 13.11 22.69
N ALA A 300 21.10 13.13 22.93
CA ALA A 300 20.55 13.36 24.27
C ALA A 300 21.09 12.34 25.28
N PHE A 301 21.09 11.05 24.93
CA PHE A 301 21.65 10.00 25.78
C PHE A 301 23.15 10.22 26.07
N THR A 302 23.95 10.64 25.08
CA THR A 302 25.37 10.95 25.33
C THR A 302 25.56 12.10 26.31
N PHE A 303 24.78 13.19 26.18
CA PHE A 303 24.82 14.30 27.13
C PHE A 303 24.37 13.87 28.53
N ARG A 304 23.36 13.01 28.62
CA ARG A 304 22.88 12.43 29.88
C ARG A 304 23.97 11.60 30.57
N MET A 305 24.69 10.76 29.81
CA MET A 305 25.81 9.97 30.34
C MET A 305 26.98 10.85 30.78
N ILE A 306 27.34 11.88 29.99
CA ILE A 306 28.39 12.85 30.35
C ILE A 306 28.04 13.56 31.66
N GLY A 307 26.79 14.00 31.82
CA GLY A 307 26.29 14.60 33.06
C GLY A 307 26.43 13.65 34.24
N TYR A 308 26.10 12.38 34.07
CA TYR A 308 26.24 11.36 35.12
C TYR A 308 27.70 11.13 35.54
N TYR A 309 28.64 11.02 34.59
CA TYR A 309 30.04 10.77 34.88
C TYR A 309 30.77 11.95 35.55
N GLN A 310 30.33 13.19 35.31
CA GLN A 310 30.98 14.38 35.87
C GLN A 310 30.66 14.62 37.35
N GLY A 311 29.63 13.97 37.92
CA GLY A 311 29.41 13.79 39.36
C GLY A 311 29.18 15.04 40.23
N ASN A 312 29.40 16.25 39.69
CA ASN A 312 29.32 17.51 40.45
C ASN A 312 27.96 18.17 40.22
N LYS A 313 27.17 18.38 41.29
CA LYS A 313 25.76 18.83 41.20
C LYS A 313 25.57 20.17 40.45
N GLU A 314 26.54 21.07 40.50
CA GLU A 314 26.50 22.36 39.76
C GLU A 314 26.86 22.20 38.27
N THR A 315 27.82 21.34 37.95
CA THR A 315 28.23 21.05 36.56
C THR A 315 27.26 20.08 35.86
N LEU A 316 26.44 19.36 36.63
CA LEU A 316 25.40 18.45 36.12
C LEU A 316 24.27 19.19 35.38
N SER A 317 23.95 20.43 35.77
CA SER A 317 22.80 21.16 35.20
C SER A 317 22.96 21.35 33.69
N GLY A 318 24.11 21.88 33.24
CA GLY A 318 24.34 22.19 31.82
C GLY A 318 24.11 21.01 30.84
N PRO A 319 24.84 19.89 30.96
CA PRO A 319 24.67 18.75 30.06
C PRO A 319 23.31 18.05 30.23
N ASN A 320 22.75 18.04 31.44
CA ASN A 320 21.43 17.46 31.66
C ASN A 320 20.31 18.30 31.03
N ASP A 321 20.37 19.63 31.18
CA ASP A 321 19.43 20.56 30.56
C ASP A 321 19.53 20.47 29.04
N THR A 322 20.74 20.41 28.49
CA THR A 322 20.97 20.21 27.05
C THR A 322 20.35 18.90 26.54
N SER A 323 20.47 17.81 27.30
CA SER A 323 19.81 16.54 26.98
C SER A 323 18.28 16.68 26.93
N TYR A 324 17.68 17.31 27.94
CA TYR A 324 16.23 17.53 27.96
C TYR A 324 15.76 18.49 26.86
N ASP A 325 16.56 19.48 26.49
CA ASP A 325 16.24 20.40 25.39
C ASP A 325 16.32 19.71 24.04
N LEU A 326 17.31 18.84 23.81
CA LEU A 326 17.36 17.97 22.63
C LEU A 326 16.20 16.98 22.58
N LEU A 327 15.83 16.38 23.73
CA LEU A 327 14.64 15.55 23.83
C LEU A 327 13.41 16.38 23.50
N ALA A 328 13.26 17.60 23.99
CA ALA A 328 12.12 18.46 23.68
C ALA A 328 12.01 18.79 22.18
N CYS A 329 13.13 19.09 21.51
CA CYS A 329 13.17 19.25 20.05
C CYS A 329 12.76 17.96 19.33
N ASN A 330 13.13 16.79 19.87
CA ASN A 330 12.78 15.51 19.29
C ASN A 330 11.27 15.20 19.32
N ALA A 331 10.49 15.90 20.15
CA ALA A 331 9.06 15.66 20.29
C ALA A 331 8.33 15.84 18.95
N VAL A 332 8.73 16.86 18.17
CA VAL A 332 8.13 17.13 16.85
C VAL A 332 8.28 15.93 15.91
N PHE A 333 9.47 15.31 15.88
CA PHE A 333 9.75 14.16 15.01
C PHE A 333 9.02 12.90 15.50
N LEU A 334 8.94 12.69 16.82
CA LEU A 334 8.27 11.52 17.40
C LEU A 334 6.74 11.58 17.20
N TRP A 335 6.12 12.76 17.35
CA TRP A 335 4.70 12.95 17.05
C TRP A 335 4.42 12.83 15.55
N THR A 336 5.33 13.31 14.70
CA THR A 336 5.24 13.11 13.24
C THR A 336 5.28 11.63 12.86
N ARG A 337 6.11 10.82 13.55
CA ARG A 337 6.10 9.35 13.42
C ARG A 337 4.73 8.76 13.82
N GLY A 338 4.09 9.30 14.86
CA GLY A 338 2.73 8.92 15.25
C GLY A 338 1.70 9.05 14.12
N ILE A 339 1.81 10.08 13.27
CA ILE A 339 0.95 10.25 12.09
C ILE A 339 1.15 9.13 11.07
N ASN A 340 2.39 8.68 10.86
CA ASN A 340 2.68 7.55 9.96
C ASN A 340 2.05 6.24 10.44
N VAL A 341 1.92 6.06 11.76
CA VAL A 341 1.22 4.92 12.35
C VAL A 341 -0.30 5.05 12.17
N LEU A 342 -0.85 6.26 12.21
CA LEU A 342 -2.25 6.49 11.87
C LEU A 342 -2.52 6.28 10.36
N ALA A 343 -1.51 6.40 9.50
CA ALA A 343 -1.62 6.13 8.07
C ALA A 343 -1.98 4.67 7.73
N GLY A 344 -2.01 3.77 8.71
CA GLY A 344 -2.58 2.43 8.53
C GLY A 344 -4.10 2.41 8.37
N PHE A 345 -4.79 3.47 8.77
CA PHE A 345 -6.21 3.64 8.50
C PHE A 345 -6.40 4.23 7.09
N ARG A 346 -7.33 3.69 6.31
CA ARG A 346 -7.56 4.08 4.91
C ARG A 346 -7.60 5.59 4.69
N TYR A 347 -8.41 6.31 5.46
CA TYR A 347 -8.56 7.76 5.32
C TYR A 347 -7.24 8.51 5.55
N PHE A 348 -6.56 8.24 6.66
CA PHE A 348 -5.29 8.92 6.97
C PHE A 348 -4.17 8.48 6.02
N GLY A 349 -4.18 7.21 5.58
CA GLY A 349 -3.25 6.67 4.60
C GLY A 349 -3.33 7.40 3.26
N GLU A 350 -4.54 7.58 2.73
CA GLU A 350 -4.78 8.36 1.51
C GLU A 350 -4.30 9.80 1.65
N MET A 351 -4.60 10.46 2.77
CA MET A 351 -4.15 11.84 3.03
C MET A 351 -2.62 11.95 3.08
N VAL A 352 -1.94 10.99 3.72
CA VAL A 352 -0.47 10.96 3.77
C VAL A 352 0.14 10.77 2.39
N VAL A 353 -0.45 9.93 1.53
CA VAL A 353 -0.03 9.76 0.13
C VAL A 353 -0.17 11.07 -0.65
N ILE A 354 -1.31 11.76 -0.50
CA ILE A 354 -1.57 13.05 -1.16
C ILE A 354 -0.53 14.10 -0.73
N ILE A 355 -0.35 14.28 0.58
CA ILE A 355 0.61 15.26 1.13
C ILE A 355 2.03 14.96 0.65
N ARG A 356 2.46 13.70 0.62
CA ARG A 356 3.79 13.32 0.15
C ARG A 356 3.99 13.65 -1.33
N ALA A 357 3.01 13.36 -2.18
CA ALA A 357 3.09 13.64 -3.60
C ALA A 357 3.17 15.15 -3.86
N MET A 358 2.33 15.94 -3.19
CA MET A 358 2.37 17.40 -3.25
C MET A 358 3.70 18.00 -2.83
N LEU A 359 4.27 17.53 -1.71
CA LEU A 359 5.56 18.02 -1.22
C LEU A 359 6.70 17.70 -2.20
N ARG A 360 6.62 16.55 -2.88
CA ARG A 360 7.58 16.20 -3.94
C ARG A 360 7.47 17.14 -5.13
N ASP A 361 6.26 17.45 -5.57
CA ASP A 361 6.03 18.36 -6.70
C ASP A 361 6.46 19.79 -6.34
N ALA A 362 6.18 20.23 -5.11
CA ALA A 362 6.61 21.54 -4.59
C ALA A 362 8.13 21.63 -4.33
N ALA A 363 8.86 20.52 -4.24
CA ALA A 363 10.29 20.54 -3.94
C ALA A 363 11.10 21.31 -4.99
N LEU A 364 10.76 21.18 -6.28
CA LEU A 364 11.41 21.95 -7.36
C LEU A 364 11.17 23.45 -7.22
N PHE A 365 9.98 23.83 -6.77
CA PHE A 365 9.65 25.22 -6.49
C PHE A 365 10.49 25.77 -5.32
N PHE A 366 10.70 24.98 -4.26
CA PHE A 366 11.58 25.36 -3.16
C PHE A 366 13.04 25.51 -3.57
N VAL A 367 13.52 24.73 -4.55
CA VAL A 367 14.87 24.93 -5.14
C VAL A 367 14.95 26.30 -5.82
N MET A 368 13.95 26.67 -6.62
CA MET A 368 13.90 28.00 -7.23
C MET A 368 13.82 29.12 -6.18
N PHE A 369 12.99 28.95 -5.16
CA PHE A 369 12.90 29.88 -4.03
C PHE A 369 14.23 30.03 -3.29
N PHE A 370 14.97 28.94 -3.10
CA PHE A 370 16.28 28.95 -2.47
C PHE A 370 17.27 29.84 -3.23
N PHE A 371 17.32 29.78 -4.57
CA PHE A 371 18.17 30.67 -5.36
C PHE A 371 17.81 32.15 -5.18
N VAL A 372 16.52 32.47 -5.12
CA VAL A 372 16.04 33.82 -4.84
C VAL A 372 16.48 34.25 -3.44
N LEU A 373 16.26 33.41 -2.42
CA LEU A 373 16.64 33.68 -1.04
C LEU A 373 18.15 33.93 -0.92
N VAL A 374 19.00 33.12 -1.54
CA VAL A 374 20.46 33.31 -1.55
C VAL A 374 20.83 34.66 -2.18
N GLY A 375 20.16 35.06 -3.27
CA GLY A 375 20.37 36.38 -3.88
C GLY A 375 20.07 37.54 -2.93
N PHE A 376 18.97 37.45 -2.16
CA PHE A 376 18.63 38.45 -1.16
C PHE A 376 19.56 38.42 0.06
N VAL A 377 19.92 37.25 0.57
CA VAL A 377 20.89 37.10 1.67
C VAL A 377 22.22 37.73 1.26
N GLN A 378 22.69 37.47 0.03
CA GLN A 378 23.91 38.07 -0.51
C GLN A 378 23.77 39.59 -0.65
N ALA A 379 22.62 40.09 -1.11
CA ALA A 379 22.38 41.53 -1.21
C ALA A 379 22.43 42.22 0.16
N PHE A 380 21.76 41.69 1.18
CA PHE A 380 21.82 42.22 2.54
C PHE A 380 23.20 42.08 3.17
N ALA A 381 23.89 40.96 2.95
CA ALA A 381 25.27 40.78 3.40
C ALA A 381 26.24 41.79 2.74
N GLY A 382 26.02 42.15 1.48
CA GLY A 382 26.79 43.17 0.78
C GLY A 382 26.44 44.60 1.18
N LEU A 383 25.18 44.86 1.53
CA LEU A 383 24.70 46.17 1.99
C LEU A 383 25.14 46.47 3.43
N ALA A 384 25.27 45.43 4.27
CA ALA A 384 25.76 45.51 5.63
C ALA A 384 27.23 45.98 5.63
N ARG A 385 27.43 47.29 5.54
CA ARG A 385 28.75 47.93 5.70
C ARG A 385 29.23 47.58 7.11
N ALA A 386 30.33 46.84 7.19
CA ALA A 386 30.87 46.29 8.43
C ALA A 386 30.89 47.31 9.59
N GLN A 387 29.87 47.27 10.46
CA GLN A 387 30.02 47.75 11.82
C GLN A 387 30.76 46.65 12.58
N PRO A 388 31.99 46.89 13.07
CA PRO A 388 32.90 45.85 13.55
C PRO A 388 32.48 45.16 14.87
N SER A 389 31.31 45.49 15.43
CA SER A 389 30.91 45.08 16.79
C SER A 389 29.71 44.13 16.88
N GLU A 390 29.02 43.80 15.79
CA GLU A 390 27.91 42.84 15.82
C GLU A 390 28.11 41.70 14.83
N SER A 391 27.53 40.54 15.17
CA SER A 391 27.57 39.22 14.51
C SER A 391 27.68 39.25 12.97
N PRO A 392 28.23 38.20 12.32
CA PRO A 392 28.36 38.14 10.87
C PRO A 392 27.06 38.55 10.17
N GLY A 393 27.11 39.65 9.40
CA GLY A 393 25.93 40.27 8.78
C GLY A 393 25.11 39.30 7.92
N PHE A 394 25.74 38.21 7.46
CA PHE A 394 25.08 37.07 6.82
C PHE A 394 24.00 36.40 7.69
N LEU A 395 24.31 36.08 8.96
CA LEU A 395 23.38 35.34 9.83
C LEU A 395 22.20 36.22 10.26
N LYS A 396 22.48 37.50 10.57
CA LYS A 396 21.46 38.50 10.86
C LYS A 396 20.55 38.73 9.64
N GLY A 397 21.12 38.80 8.43
CA GLY A 397 20.38 38.95 7.18
C GLY A 397 19.51 37.75 6.85
N LEU A 398 20.04 36.54 7.04
CA LEU A 398 19.28 35.30 6.88
C LEU A 398 18.11 35.22 7.87
N TYR A 399 18.34 35.55 9.15
CA TYR A 399 17.31 35.54 10.18
C TYR A 399 16.20 36.56 9.91
N MET A 400 16.57 37.79 9.51
CA MET A 400 15.62 38.83 9.13
C MET A 400 14.78 38.42 7.90
N LEU A 401 15.41 37.86 6.86
CA LEU A 401 14.70 37.35 5.68
C LEU A 401 13.78 36.17 6.03
N ALA A 402 14.20 35.30 6.94
CA ALA A 402 13.36 34.20 7.43
C ALA A 402 12.13 34.73 8.18
N LYS A 403 12.28 35.73 9.06
CA LYS A 403 11.15 36.41 9.71
C LYS A 403 10.20 37.03 8.68
N ALA A 404 10.74 37.72 7.67
CA ALA A 404 9.95 38.35 6.61
C ALA A 404 9.18 37.32 5.77
N PHE A 405 9.79 36.17 5.46
CA PHE A 405 9.12 35.05 4.80
C PHE A 405 7.95 34.49 5.64
N LEU A 406 8.13 34.42 6.97
CA LEU A 406 7.08 34.05 7.93
C LEU A 406 6.04 35.17 8.17
N GLN A 407 5.99 36.17 7.28
CA GLN A 407 5.06 37.31 7.34
C GLN A 407 5.22 38.20 8.58
N ALA A 408 6.40 38.19 9.21
CA ALA A 408 6.77 39.08 10.31
C ALA A 408 8.01 39.92 9.95
N PRO A 409 7.96 40.77 8.90
CA PRO A 409 9.12 41.55 8.47
C PRO A 409 9.52 42.57 9.54
N ASP A 410 10.82 42.62 9.84
CA ASP A 410 11.40 43.57 10.79
C ASP A 410 12.13 44.68 10.03
N PHE A 411 11.45 45.80 9.82
CA PHE A 411 12.03 46.95 9.13
C PHE A 411 13.16 47.62 9.92
N GLY A 412 13.18 47.47 11.25
CA GLY A 412 14.24 48.01 12.10
C GLY A 412 15.57 47.30 11.86
N ASP A 413 15.54 45.97 11.72
CA ASP A 413 16.72 45.16 11.36
C ASP A 413 17.25 45.54 9.96
N ALA A 414 16.37 45.87 9.01
CA ALA A 414 16.74 46.25 7.65
C ALA A 414 17.34 47.66 7.56
N GLU A 415 16.78 48.63 8.28
CA GLU A 415 17.33 49.99 8.36
C GLU A 415 18.72 49.99 9.00
N GLN A 416 18.94 49.17 10.03
CA GLN A 416 20.27 48.98 10.65
C GLN A 416 21.33 48.46 9.67
N MET A 417 20.94 47.69 8.64
CA MET A 417 21.89 47.24 7.61
C MET A 417 22.28 48.35 6.66
N HIS A 418 21.31 49.14 6.21
CA HIS A 418 21.53 50.31 5.39
C HIS A 418 20.32 51.26 5.41
N ASP A 419 20.52 52.48 5.90
CA ASP A 419 19.49 53.50 6.13
C ASP A 419 18.54 53.73 4.93
N VAL A 420 19.08 53.78 3.70
CA VAL A 420 18.28 54.09 2.50
C VAL A 420 17.80 52.85 1.73
N LEU A 421 18.69 51.88 1.47
CA LEU A 421 18.42 50.73 0.60
C LEU A 421 17.89 49.50 1.33
N GLY A 422 18.04 49.40 2.64
CA GLY A 422 17.62 48.24 3.43
C GLY A 422 16.10 48.03 3.39
N ALA A 423 15.33 49.06 3.75
CA ALA A 423 13.86 48.97 3.77
C ALA A 423 13.25 48.73 2.37
N PRO A 424 13.63 49.44 1.29
CA PRO A 424 13.12 49.15 -0.06
C PRO A 424 13.44 47.73 -0.55
N LEU A 425 14.63 47.22 -0.25
CA LEU A 425 15.02 45.85 -0.61
C LEU A 425 14.19 44.81 0.15
N LEU A 426 13.89 45.06 1.43
CA LEU A 426 13.01 44.20 2.23
C LEU A 426 11.57 44.22 1.71
N VAL A 427 11.06 45.39 1.30
CA VAL A 427 9.73 45.49 0.67
C VAL A 427 9.70 44.71 -0.65
N PHE A 428 10.74 44.82 -1.47
CA PHE A 428 10.85 44.06 -2.72
C PHE A 428 10.88 42.55 -2.45
N PHE A 429 11.65 42.11 -1.45
CA PHE A 429 11.63 40.72 -0.99
C PHE A 429 10.24 40.30 -0.54
N GLN A 430 9.54 41.12 0.24
CA GLN A 430 8.20 40.81 0.76
C GLN A 430 7.18 40.62 -0.37
N ILE A 431 7.21 41.47 -1.39
CA ILE A 431 6.36 41.35 -2.58
C ILE A 431 6.68 40.04 -3.31
N LEU A 432 7.96 39.76 -3.55
CA LEU A 432 8.37 38.57 -4.30
C LEU A 432 8.04 37.28 -3.52
N ALA A 433 8.41 37.20 -2.24
CA ALA A 433 8.23 36.01 -1.41
C ALA A 433 6.77 35.77 -1.01
N THR A 434 6.04 36.82 -0.60
CA THR A 434 4.68 36.64 -0.06
C THR A 434 3.60 36.82 -1.12
N VAL A 435 3.72 37.78 -2.04
CA VAL A 435 2.68 38.02 -3.05
C VAL A 435 2.85 37.10 -4.25
N ILE A 436 4.07 36.94 -4.76
CA ILE A 436 4.29 36.12 -5.96
C ILE A 436 4.48 34.66 -5.57
N MET A 437 5.47 34.35 -4.74
CA MET A 437 5.86 32.96 -4.47
C MET A 437 4.81 32.20 -3.66
N LEU A 438 4.23 32.77 -2.61
CA LEU A 438 3.18 32.08 -1.83
C LEU A 438 1.94 31.77 -2.67
N ASN A 439 1.45 32.73 -3.48
CA ASN A 439 0.30 32.51 -4.35
C ASN A 439 0.59 31.48 -5.44
N MET A 440 1.81 31.48 -5.99
CA MET A 440 2.26 30.47 -6.94
C MET A 440 2.35 29.07 -6.27
N LEU A 441 2.84 29.00 -5.03
CA LEU A 441 2.90 27.75 -4.26
C LEU A 441 1.50 27.18 -4.00
N ILE A 442 0.53 28.03 -3.63
CA ILE A 442 -0.87 27.61 -3.46
C ILE A 442 -1.44 27.07 -4.79
N ALA A 443 -1.17 27.75 -5.91
CA ALA A 443 -1.62 27.29 -7.23
C ALA A 443 -1.00 25.91 -7.60
N PHE A 444 0.28 25.70 -7.32
CA PHE A 444 0.93 24.40 -7.53
C PHE A 444 0.34 23.31 -6.63
N PHE A 445 0.08 23.61 -5.36
CA PHE A 445 -0.55 22.64 -4.46
C PHE A 445 -1.97 22.28 -4.92
N ASN A 446 -2.77 23.23 -5.39
CA ASN A 446 -4.10 22.94 -5.92
C ASN A 446 -4.03 22.07 -7.18
N GLN A 447 -3.10 22.36 -8.10
CA GLN A 447 -2.93 21.55 -9.31
C GLN A 447 -2.44 20.13 -8.98
N SER A 448 -1.48 20.00 -8.07
CA SER A 448 -0.98 18.70 -7.63
C SER A 448 -2.04 17.92 -6.84
N TYR A 449 -2.85 18.60 -6.00
CA TYR A 449 -3.98 17.98 -5.30
C TYR A 449 -4.93 17.28 -6.26
N SER A 450 -5.47 18.02 -7.24
CA SER A 450 -6.45 17.47 -8.18
C SER A 450 -5.89 16.28 -8.96
N ASN A 451 -4.62 16.36 -9.38
CA ASN A 451 -3.97 15.28 -10.11
C ASN A 451 -3.72 14.03 -9.24
N VAL A 452 -3.45 14.20 -7.95
CA VAL A 452 -3.11 13.10 -7.05
C VAL A 452 -4.34 12.47 -6.41
N VAL A 453 -5.36 13.24 -6.05
CA VAL A 453 -6.57 12.74 -5.37
C VAL A 453 -7.28 11.67 -6.18
N GLU A 454 -7.39 11.85 -7.50
CA GLU A 454 -8.03 10.87 -8.39
C GLU A 454 -7.30 9.52 -8.38
N ALA A 455 -5.97 9.52 -8.22
CA ALA A 455 -5.15 8.32 -8.17
C ALA A 455 -4.81 7.85 -6.74
N ALA A 456 -5.13 8.64 -5.71
CA ALA A 456 -4.66 8.40 -4.34
C ALA A 456 -5.27 7.15 -3.73
N THR A 457 -6.56 6.89 -4.00
CA THR A 457 -7.25 5.68 -3.55
C THR A 457 -6.56 4.43 -4.11
N GLN A 458 -6.31 4.42 -5.41
CA GLN A 458 -5.61 3.35 -6.11
C GLN A 458 -4.18 3.17 -5.57
N GLN A 459 -3.45 4.27 -5.37
CA GLN A 459 -2.08 4.23 -4.87
C GLN A 459 -2.03 3.76 -3.42
N HIS A 460 -3.02 4.12 -2.60
CA HIS A 460 -3.12 3.64 -1.23
C HIS A 460 -3.28 2.12 -1.19
N VAL A 461 -4.10 1.51 -2.04
CA VAL A 461 -4.25 0.04 -2.10
C VAL A 461 -2.92 -0.63 -2.47
N VAL A 462 -2.14 -0.06 -3.40
CA VAL A 462 -0.80 -0.56 -3.74
C VAL A 462 0.15 -0.47 -2.53
N GLN A 463 0.18 0.66 -1.84
CA GLN A 463 1.02 0.85 -0.65
C GLN A 463 0.61 -0.08 0.50
N PHE A 464 -0.70 -0.26 0.71
CA PHE A 464 -1.23 -1.20 1.68
C PHE A 464 -0.80 -2.63 1.33
N THR A 465 -0.95 -3.05 0.07
CA THR A 465 -0.53 -4.37 -0.41
C THR A 465 0.96 -4.60 -0.21
N LEU A 466 1.80 -3.61 -0.51
CA LEU A 466 3.24 -3.66 -0.24
C LEU A 466 3.54 -3.89 1.25
N LYS A 467 2.82 -3.19 2.12
CA LYS A 467 2.96 -3.31 3.58
C LYS A 467 2.55 -4.70 4.07
N VAL A 468 1.41 -5.23 3.62
CA VAL A 468 0.95 -6.58 3.93
C VAL A 468 1.99 -7.61 3.50
N LEU A 469 2.45 -7.52 2.25
CA LEU A 469 3.43 -8.44 1.69
C LEU A 469 4.78 -8.36 2.41
N GLY A 470 5.18 -7.17 2.87
CA GLY A 470 6.36 -6.96 3.70
C GLY A 470 6.39 -7.89 4.92
N PHE A 471 5.29 -7.99 5.67
CA PHE A 471 5.23 -8.88 6.84
C PHE A 471 5.42 -10.37 6.52
N TYR A 472 5.09 -10.80 5.30
CA TYR A 472 5.18 -12.20 4.89
C TYR A 472 6.48 -12.57 4.19
N LEU A 473 7.08 -11.64 3.46
CA LEU A 473 8.34 -11.86 2.74
C LEU A 473 9.56 -11.85 3.67
N LEU A 474 9.43 -11.34 4.91
CA LEU A 474 10.52 -11.47 5.87
C LEU A 474 10.77 -12.97 6.18
N PRO A 475 12.01 -13.47 6.07
CA PRO A 475 12.36 -14.88 6.27
C PRO A 475 12.31 -15.32 7.75
N THR A 476 11.80 -14.47 8.65
CA THR A 476 11.75 -14.74 10.08
C THR A 476 10.53 -15.60 10.41
N GLN A 477 10.79 -16.85 10.78
CA GLN A 477 9.77 -17.79 11.26
C GLN A 477 9.02 -17.29 12.51
N TYR A 478 9.68 -16.41 13.28
CA TYR A 478 9.23 -15.89 14.57
C TYR A 478 9.42 -14.36 14.58
N PRO A 479 8.41 -13.57 14.17
CA PRO A 479 8.51 -12.12 14.19
C PRO A 479 8.48 -11.63 15.65
N PHE A 480 9.44 -10.78 16.01
CA PHE A 480 9.46 -10.06 17.28
C PHE A 480 9.10 -8.59 17.04
N ALA A 481 7.93 -8.18 17.50
CA ALA A 481 7.52 -6.77 17.46
C ALA A 481 8.27 -5.96 18.56
N PRO A 482 8.65 -4.70 18.34
CA PRO A 482 9.09 -3.80 19.42
C PRO A 482 8.04 -3.76 20.55
N PRO A 483 8.39 -3.87 21.86
CA PRO A 483 9.71 -3.91 22.47
C PRO A 483 10.40 -5.28 22.52
N THR A 484 9.68 -6.34 22.17
CA THR A 484 10.15 -7.73 22.36
C THR A 484 11.37 -8.10 21.51
N ASN A 485 11.66 -7.33 20.47
CA ASN A 485 12.84 -7.52 19.61
C ASN A 485 14.19 -7.39 20.35
N LEU A 486 14.26 -6.76 21.54
CA LEU A 486 15.48 -6.74 22.35
C LEU A 486 15.88 -8.16 22.74
N VAL A 487 14.91 -9.01 23.01
CA VAL A 487 15.14 -10.41 23.37
C VAL A 487 15.79 -11.17 22.21
N GLU A 488 15.38 -10.87 20.98
CA GLU A 488 15.97 -11.44 19.77
C GLU A 488 17.46 -11.10 19.66
N VAL A 489 17.81 -9.84 19.89
CA VAL A 489 19.21 -9.36 19.77
C VAL A 489 20.08 -9.81 20.94
N THR A 490 19.52 -9.96 22.14
CA THR A 490 20.29 -10.29 23.35
C THR A 490 20.39 -11.79 23.64
N LEU A 491 19.29 -12.54 23.53
CA LEU A 491 19.21 -13.94 23.99
C LEU A 491 19.39 -14.98 22.87
N LEU A 492 19.19 -14.64 21.60
CA LEU A 492 19.36 -15.59 20.48
C LEU A 492 20.79 -15.76 19.93
N PRO A 493 21.71 -14.78 19.93
CA PRO A 493 23.03 -14.99 19.33
C PRO A 493 23.92 -15.94 20.15
N LEU A 494 23.84 -15.91 21.48
CA LEU A 494 24.66 -16.76 22.36
C LEU A 494 24.43 -18.27 22.13
N PRO A 495 23.17 -18.77 22.13
CA PRO A 495 22.89 -20.18 21.94
C PRO A 495 23.15 -20.67 20.51
N ARG A 496 23.12 -19.78 19.52
CA ARG A 496 23.42 -20.09 18.11
C ARG A 496 24.86 -20.60 17.92
N LEU A 497 25.80 -20.15 18.77
CA LEU A 497 27.20 -20.57 18.71
C LEU A 497 27.43 -21.96 19.32
N ILE A 498 26.51 -22.45 20.16
CA ILE A 498 26.72 -23.65 20.99
C ILE A 498 25.80 -24.81 20.56
N LEU A 499 24.58 -24.54 20.12
CA LEU A 499 23.57 -25.57 19.85
C LEU A 499 23.51 -26.01 18.37
N PRO A 500 23.25 -27.31 18.10
CA PRO A 500 22.95 -27.78 16.75
C PRO A 500 21.65 -27.18 16.22
N ARG A 501 21.56 -26.98 14.90
CA ARG A 501 20.46 -26.24 14.21
C ARG A 501 19.05 -26.64 14.67
N ARG A 502 18.79 -27.93 14.88
CA ARG A 502 17.46 -28.42 15.35
C ARG A 502 17.12 -28.01 16.79
N ALA A 503 18.11 -28.05 17.69
CA ALA A 503 17.91 -27.65 19.08
C ALA A 503 17.80 -26.12 19.20
N TYR A 504 18.57 -25.39 18.39
CA TYR A 504 18.45 -23.93 18.26
C TYR A 504 17.04 -23.50 17.81
N LEU A 505 16.46 -24.16 16.80
CA LEU A 505 15.11 -23.85 16.33
C LEU A 505 14.04 -24.10 17.42
N LYS A 506 14.15 -25.19 18.19
CA LYS A 506 13.26 -25.46 19.33
C LYS A 506 13.40 -24.42 20.44
N TYR A 507 14.63 -24.02 20.75
CA TYR A 507 14.92 -22.97 21.73
C TYR A 507 14.36 -21.62 21.29
N HIS A 508 14.58 -21.25 20.03
CA HIS A 508 14.04 -20.03 19.43
C HIS A 508 12.50 -20.03 19.47
N GLN A 509 11.87 -21.15 19.10
CA GLN A 509 10.42 -21.32 19.20
C GLN A 509 9.94 -21.14 20.64
N TRP A 510 10.62 -21.73 21.62
CA TRP A 510 10.25 -21.62 23.02
C TRP A 510 10.36 -20.19 23.55
N ILE A 511 11.45 -19.48 23.23
CA ILE A 511 11.59 -18.05 23.56
C ILE A 511 10.46 -17.24 22.95
N TRP A 512 10.20 -17.43 21.66
CA TRP A 512 9.16 -16.69 20.97
C TRP A 512 7.80 -16.94 21.62
N ILE A 513 7.47 -18.20 21.95
CA ILE A 513 6.25 -18.56 22.68
C ILE A 513 6.14 -17.83 24.01
N VAL A 514 7.22 -17.80 24.80
CA VAL A 514 7.23 -17.14 26.13
C VAL A 514 7.09 -15.62 26.00
N VAL A 515 7.82 -15.01 25.07
CA VAL A 515 7.86 -13.56 24.88
C VAL A 515 6.57 -13.04 24.24
N ALA A 516 6.02 -13.78 23.28
CA ALA A 516 4.78 -13.42 22.61
C ALA A 516 3.53 -13.79 23.44
N PHE A 517 3.67 -14.53 24.55
CA PHE A 517 2.55 -14.98 25.38
C PHE A 517 1.59 -13.85 25.79
N PRO A 518 2.04 -12.70 26.35
CA PRO A 518 1.12 -11.66 26.80
C PRO A 518 0.29 -11.09 25.63
N ILE A 519 0.94 -10.88 24.48
CA ILE A 519 0.30 -10.32 23.29
C ILE A 519 -0.66 -11.35 22.68
N ASN A 520 -0.24 -12.60 22.55
CA ASN A 520 -1.08 -13.68 22.04
C ASN A 520 -2.29 -13.95 22.95
N ALA A 521 -2.15 -13.81 24.27
CA ALA A 521 -3.25 -13.95 25.20
C ALA A 521 -4.29 -12.83 25.02
N VAL A 522 -3.84 -11.58 24.82
CA VAL A 522 -4.72 -10.45 24.50
C VAL A 522 -5.42 -10.65 23.15
N ILE A 523 -4.70 -11.11 22.12
CA ILE A 523 -5.27 -11.40 20.80
C ILE A 523 -6.33 -12.50 20.91
N ALA A 524 -6.02 -13.61 21.60
CA ALA A 524 -6.98 -14.69 21.79
C ALA A 524 -8.25 -14.20 22.51
N ALA A 525 -8.09 -13.39 23.56
CA ALA A 525 -9.22 -12.77 24.24
C ALA A 525 -10.03 -11.87 23.30
N ALA A 526 -9.36 -11.03 22.49
CA ALA A 526 -10.03 -10.16 21.52
C ALA A 526 -10.82 -10.95 20.47
N GLU A 527 -10.25 -12.00 19.87
CA GLU A 527 -10.93 -12.86 18.89
C GLU A 527 -12.17 -13.56 19.49
N HIS A 528 -12.18 -13.81 20.79
CA HIS A 528 -13.33 -14.40 21.47
C HIS A 528 -14.45 -13.40 21.74
N PHE A 529 -14.10 -12.18 22.12
CA PHE A 529 -15.09 -11.12 22.34
C PHE A 529 -15.63 -10.54 21.02
N PHE A 530 -14.84 -10.58 19.95
CA PHE A 530 -15.19 -10.09 18.61
C PHE A 530 -15.11 -11.20 17.57
N PRO A 531 -16.08 -12.16 17.58
CA PRO A 531 -16.04 -13.33 16.70
C PRO A 531 -16.20 -12.97 15.21
N ASP A 532 -16.82 -11.83 14.88
CA ASP A 532 -16.99 -11.31 13.52
C ASP A 532 -15.64 -11.07 12.80
N GLN A 533 -14.52 -11.08 13.51
CA GLN A 533 -13.18 -10.93 12.93
C GLN A 533 -12.47 -12.27 12.70
N THR A 534 -13.11 -13.40 13.02
CA THR A 534 -12.50 -14.73 12.91
C THR A 534 -12.68 -15.34 11.52
N ALA A 535 -11.64 -16.01 11.03
CA ALA A 535 -11.65 -16.67 9.71
C ALA A 535 -12.83 -17.64 9.50
N ALA A 536 -13.34 -18.26 10.57
CA ALA A 536 -14.48 -19.16 10.48
C ALA A 536 -15.80 -18.43 10.19
N ASN A 537 -16.00 -17.25 10.78
CA ASN A 537 -17.21 -16.44 10.56
C ASN A 537 -17.17 -15.75 9.20
N TRP A 538 -15.99 -15.32 8.74
CA TRP A 538 -15.81 -14.75 7.40
C TRP A 538 -16.17 -15.76 6.30
N ASN A 539 -15.71 -17.00 6.43
CA ASN A 539 -16.09 -18.04 5.47
C ASN A 539 -17.61 -18.29 5.48
N LEU A 540 -18.28 -18.17 6.64
CA LEU A 540 -19.74 -18.33 6.74
C LEU A 540 -20.50 -17.14 6.15
N GLU A 541 -20.09 -15.90 6.44
CA GLU A 541 -20.65 -14.69 5.83
C GLU A 541 -20.50 -14.72 4.31
N GLU A 542 -19.35 -15.17 3.81
CA GLU A 542 -19.13 -15.28 2.37
C GLU A 542 -19.90 -16.41 1.70
N ASP A 543 -20.04 -17.55 2.38
CA ASP A 543 -20.89 -18.62 1.86
C ASP A 543 -22.35 -18.15 1.78
N GLN A 544 -22.79 -17.29 2.72
CA GLN A 544 -24.10 -16.62 2.65
C GLN A 544 -24.17 -15.62 1.48
N GLU A 545 -23.16 -14.76 1.30
CA GLU A 545 -23.13 -13.82 0.17
C GLU A 545 -23.14 -14.53 -1.18
N LYS A 546 -22.43 -15.66 -1.33
CA LYS A 546 -22.51 -16.49 -2.55
C LYS A 546 -23.91 -17.04 -2.79
N GLU A 547 -24.53 -17.59 -1.74
CA GLU A 547 -25.88 -18.13 -1.84
C GLU A 547 -26.88 -17.03 -2.24
N GLU A 548 -26.71 -15.82 -1.72
CA GLU A 548 -27.50 -14.64 -2.11
C GLU A 548 -27.25 -14.24 -3.58
N GLU A 549 -26.00 -14.14 -4.02
CA GLU A 549 -25.65 -13.83 -5.42
C GLU A 549 -26.19 -14.87 -6.41
N GLU A 550 -26.05 -16.16 -6.10
CA GLU A 550 -26.60 -17.25 -6.93
C GLU A 550 -28.13 -17.17 -7.01
N THR A 551 -28.79 -16.85 -5.90
CA THR A 551 -30.25 -16.66 -5.87
C THR A 551 -30.67 -15.44 -6.70
N GLU A 552 -29.94 -14.33 -6.64
CA GLU A 552 -30.20 -13.14 -7.45
C GLU A 552 -30.00 -13.40 -8.96
N GLU A 553 -28.95 -14.13 -9.34
CA GLU A 553 -28.73 -14.52 -10.74
C GLU A 553 -29.83 -15.45 -11.26
N GLU A 554 -30.26 -16.43 -10.46
CA GLU A 554 -31.38 -17.30 -10.79
C GLU A 554 -32.68 -16.51 -10.97
N ASP A 555 -32.97 -15.56 -10.07
CA ASP A 555 -34.14 -14.67 -10.16
C ASP A 555 -34.10 -13.78 -11.40
N GLN A 556 -32.94 -13.22 -11.74
CA GLN A 556 -32.75 -12.43 -12.96
C GLN A 556 -32.96 -13.27 -14.22
N GLN A 557 -32.43 -14.50 -14.26
CA GLN A 557 -32.64 -15.43 -15.37
C GLN A 557 -34.10 -15.85 -15.49
N LEU A 558 -34.78 -16.11 -14.38
CA LEU A 558 -36.20 -16.45 -14.34
C LEU A 558 -37.05 -15.29 -14.83
N TYR A 559 -36.74 -14.06 -14.42
CA TYR A 559 -37.36 -12.83 -14.89
C TYR A 559 -37.18 -12.66 -16.40
N HIS A 560 -35.96 -12.83 -16.91
CA HIS A 560 -35.65 -12.71 -18.34
C HIS A 560 -36.34 -13.81 -19.17
N ARG A 561 -36.44 -15.04 -18.65
CA ARG A 561 -37.18 -16.14 -19.29
C ARG A 561 -38.68 -15.87 -19.32
N SER A 562 -39.22 -15.26 -18.26
CA SER A 562 -40.63 -14.86 -18.19
C SER A 562 -40.97 -13.74 -19.18
N GLN A 563 -40.06 -12.78 -19.38
CA GLN A 563 -40.17 -11.71 -20.38
C GLN A 563 -40.20 -12.30 -21.81
N VAL A 564 -39.25 -13.19 -22.13
CA VAL A 564 -39.18 -13.87 -23.44
C VAL A 564 -40.43 -14.74 -23.68
N ALA A 565 -40.93 -15.43 -22.66
CA ALA A 565 -42.16 -16.23 -22.77
C ALA A 565 -43.42 -15.35 -22.99
N LYS A 566 -43.47 -14.15 -22.40
CA LYS A 566 -44.54 -13.17 -22.63
C LYS A 566 -44.50 -12.61 -24.06
N MET A 567 -43.32 -12.31 -24.59
CA MET A 567 -43.14 -11.87 -25.99
C MET A 567 -43.52 -12.99 -26.98
N SER A 568 -43.07 -14.22 -26.73
CA SER A 568 -43.40 -15.39 -27.56
C SER A 568 -44.89 -15.74 -27.54
N ASN A 569 -45.57 -15.61 -26.38
CA ASN A 569 -47.03 -15.80 -26.30
C ASN A 569 -47.82 -14.68 -26.97
N GLN A 570 -47.27 -13.46 -27.09
CA GLN A 570 -47.89 -12.41 -27.90
C GLN A 570 -47.76 -12.70 -29.40
N GLU A 571 -46.63 -13.21 -29.87
CA GLU A 571 -46.44 -13.63 -31.26
C GLU A 571 -47.28 -14.87 -31.62
N GLY A 572 -47.33 -15.89 -30.75
CA GLY A 572 -48.13 -17.10 -30.97
C GLY A 572 -49.64 -16.90 -30.89
N ARG A 573 -50.12 -15.79 -30.30
CA ARG A 573 -51.55 -15.43 -30.27
C ARG A 573 -51.99 -14.73 -31.56
N VAL A 574 -51.06 -14.19 -32.35
CA VAL A 574 -51.32 -13.60 -33.67
C VAL A 574 -51.43 -14.69 -34.77
N GLU A 575 -50.77 -15.83 -34.59
CA GLU A 575 -50.70 -16.88 -35.63
C GLU A 575 -51.85 -17.90 -35.63
N LYS A 576 -52.73 -17.91 -34.62
CA LYS A 576 -53.79 -18.95 -34.44
C LYS A 576 -55.22 -18.55 -34.81
N THR A 577 -55.44 -17.39 -35.41
CA THR A 577 -56.74 -17.01 -35.99
C THR A 577 -56.66 -16.95 -37.51
N LEU A 578 -56.67 -18.12 -38.16
CA LEU A 578 -56.87 -18.26 -39.61
C LEU A 578 -58.06 -19.20 -39.86
N ILE A 579 -59.22 -18.59 -40.14
CA ILE A 579 -60.42 -19.22 -40.72
C ILE A 579 -60.29 -19.09 -42.25
N PRO A 580 -60.63 -20.11 -43.06
CA PRO A 580 -60.38 -20.11 -44.50
C PRO A 580 -61.47 -19.36 -45.27
N GLY A 581 -61.06 -18.51 -46.23
CA GLY A 581 -61.93 -18.04 -47.31
C GLY A 581 -61.76 -16.56 -47.69
N SER A 582 -61.50 -16.34 -48.98
CA SER A 582 -61.59 -15.13 -49.80
C SER A 582 -60.58 -13.98 -49.58
N ASP A 583 -59.66 -13.87 -50.54
CA ASP A 583 -59.29 -12.67 -51.31
C ASP A 583 -59.56 -11.30 -50.68
N ASN A 584 -58.46 -10.66 -50.24
CA ASN A 584 -58.07 -9.25 -50.43
C ASN A 584 -57.26 -8.75 -49.23
N LEU A 585 -56.00 -8.36 -49.45
CA LEU A 585 -55.29 -7.45 -48.55
C LEU A 585 -56.00 -6.09 -48.53
N PRO A 586 -55.99 -5.39 -47.38
CA PRO A 586 -55.35 -4.08 -47.39
C PRO A 586 -54.39 -3.85 -46.22
N ALA A 587 -53.57 -2.83 -46.40
CA ALA A 587 -52.34 -2.53 -45.68
C ALA A 587 -52.55 -1.70 -44.40
N ASN A 588 -51.69 -1.94 -43.40
CA ASN A 588 -51.11 -0.96 -42.45
C ASN A 588 -51.93 0.29 -42.05
N GLU A 589 -53.12 0.14 -41.45
CA GLU A 589 -53.84 1.27 -40.84
C GLU A 589 -53.36 1.60 -39.40
N GLY A 590 -52.87 0.62 -38.64
CA GLY A 590 -52.50 0.83 -37.23
C GLY A 590 -51.18 1.60 -37.00
N LEU A 591 -50.24 1.54 -37.95
CA LEU A 591 -48.95 2.23 -37.82
C LEU A 591 -49.10 3.73 -38.10
N GLU A 592 -50.01 4.13 -38.98
CA GLU A 592 -50.22 5.54 -39.31
C GLU A 592 -50.97 6.29 -38.19
N GLU A 593 -51.92 5.63 -37.53
CA GLU A 593 -52.63 6.22 -36.39
C GLU A 593 -51.73 6.38 -35.16
N THR A 594 -50.86 5.41 -34.89
CA THR A 594 -49.89 5.49 -33.79
C THR A 594 -48.82 6.56 -34.04
N LEU A 595 -48.38 6.71 -35.29
CA LEU A 595 -47.42 7.76 -35.66
C LEU A 595 -48.05 9.16 -35.61
N LYS A 596 -49.33 9.30 -36.00
CA LYS A 596 -50.09 10.55 -35.82
C LYS A 596 -50.26 10.89 -34.34
N TYR A 597 -50.60 9.92 -33.50
CA TYR A 597 -50.72 10.13 -32.05
C TYR A 597 -49.40 10.61 -31.42
N LEU A 598 -48.29 9.92 -31.71
CA LEU A 598 -46.96 10.29 -31.20
C LEU A 598 -46.49 11.67 -31.67
N VAL A 599 -46.74 12.05 -32.93
CA VAL A 599 -46.41 13.39 -33.43
C VAL A 599 -47.22 14.48 -32.74
N THR A 600 -48.47 14.17 -32.36
CA THR A 600 -49.34 15.12 -31.63
C THR A 600 -48.86 15.31 -30.19
N GLU A 601 -48.47 14.22 -29.52
CA GLU A 601 -47.94 14.25 -28.15
C GLU A 601 -46.60 15.01 -28.08
N VAL A 602 -45.71 14.81 -29.06
CA VAL A 602 -44.43 15.52 -29.17
C VAL A 602 -44.64 17.02 -29.41
N LYS A 603 -45.64 17.42 -30.20
CA LYS A 603 -46.00 18.83 -30.37
C LYS A 603 -46.50 19.46 -29.08
N ALA A 604 -47.38 18.78 -28.34
CA ALA A 604 -47.91 19.26 -27.07
C ALA A 604 -46.81 19.42 -26.00
N LEU A 605 -45.82 18.51 -25.98
CA LEU A 605 -44.64 18.63 -25.12
C LEU A 605 -43.74 19.81 -25.51
N ARG A 606 -43.61 20.08 -26.81
CA ARG A 606 -42.81 21.22 -27.31
C ARG A 606 -43.45 22.56 -26.95
N GLU A 607 -44.76 22.68 -27.04
CA GLU A 607 -45.50 23.88 -26.56
C GLU A 607 -45.32 24.09 -25.06
N LYS A 608 -45.40 23.04 -24.23
CA LYS A 608 -45.13 23.17 -22.78
C LYS A 608 -43.69 23.58 -22.46
N ILE A 609 -42.72 23.12 -23.24
CA ILE A 609 -41.31 23.51 -23.08
C ILE A 609 -41.10 24.97 -23.51
N ASP A 610 -41.76 25.42 -24.57
CA ASP A 610 -41.68 26.82 -25.02
C ASP A 610 -42.42 27.77 -24.06
N GLU A 611 -43.52 27.34 -23.42
CA GLU A 611 -44.18 28.07 -22.33
C GLU A 611 -43.27 28.21 -21.10
N LEU A 612 -42.59 27.13 -20.69
CA LEU A 612 -41.63 27.15 -19.58
C LEU A 612 -40.40 28.02 -19.87
N LYS A 613 -39.94 28.08 -21.12
CA LYS A 613 -38.87 29.00 -21.54
C LYS A 613 -39.27 30.47 -21.62
N SER A 614 -40.57 30.77 -21.62
CA SER A 614 -41.08 32.14 -21.62
C SER A 614 -41.41 32.68 -20.21
N THR A 615 -41.31 31.81 -19.19
CA THR A 615 -41.55 32.16 -17.78
C THR A 615 -40.28 32.28 -16.93
N ASP A 616 -39.10 32.09 -17.52
CA ASP A 616 -37.78 32.56 -17.07
C ASP A 616 -37.30 33.68 -18.00
#